data_AF-A0A974C395-F1
#
_entry.id   AF-A0A974C395-F1
#
_cell.length_a   1.000
_cell.length_b   1.000
_cell.length_c   1.000
_cell.angle_alpha   90.00
_cell.angle_beta   90.00
_cell.angle_gamma   90.00
#
_symmetry.space_group_name_H-M   'P 1'
#
loop_
_entity.id
_entity.type
_entity.pdbx_description
1 polymer ?
#
loop_
_entity_poly.entity_id
_entity_poly.type
_entity_poly.pdbx_seq_one_letter_code
_entity_poly.pdbx_strand_id
1 'polypeptide(L)'
;MSARRGFVLLNQCTLNVLRYQALRTISSHFSTVSGISRYSHLLYSGNTLSARIHSEAFQSRVKNLISTTDEPDTLYKKIEVLAKCHDKTVLDSYEYFAVLAAKELGINVEKVHEPKRKIERFTLLKSVHIFKKHRAQYEMRTHYRCFELKHLTGSTADVYLEYIQRNLPEGVALEITKTTLEKLPDHVRYPVWDTLPEDENTKSS
;
A
#
# COMPACT_ATOMS: atom_id res chain seq x y z
N MET A 1 61.50 -0.22 8.44
CA MET A 1 60.95 -1.21 9.39
C MET A 1 59.73 -0.60 10.07
N SER A 2 58.54 -1.13 9.79
CA SER A 2 57.36 -1.18 10.67
C SER A 2 56.15 -1.53 9.79
N ALA A 3 55.88 -2.83 9.72
CA ALA A 3 54.73 -3.40 9.04
C ALA A 3 53.47 -3.15 9.87
N ARG A 4 52.41 -2.59 9.26
CA ARG A 4 51.06 -2.68 9.80
C ARG A 4 50.02 -2.84 8.70
N ARG A 5 49.23 -3.91 8.88
CA ARG A 5 47.86 -4.18 8.41
C ARG A 5 47.68 -4.65 6.97
N GLY A 6 47.73 -5.97 6.81
CA GLY A 6 46.94 -6.70 5.82
C GLY A 6 45.98 -7.63 6.55
N PHE A 7 44.70 -7.27 6.60
CA PHE A 7 43.62 -8.21 6.90
C PHE A 7 42.74 -8.23 5.65
N VAL A 8 42.91 -9.28 4.86
CA VAL A 8 42.21 -9.52 3.60
C VAL A 8 41.29 -10.72 3.82
N LEU A 9 40.00 -10.43 3.63
CA LEU A 9 38.91 -11.30 3.14
C LEU A 9 38.71 -12.67 3.80
N LEU A 10 37.46 -12.93 4.21
CA LEU A 10 36.65 -13.91 3.49
C LEU A 10 35.15 -13.72 3.78
N ASN A 11 34.43 -13.45 2.68
CA ASN A 11 33.00 -13.59 2.55
C ASN A 11 32.60 -15.05 2.78
N GLN A 12 31.69 -15.30 3.72
CA GLN A 12 30.91 -16.53 3.75
C GLN A 12 29.50 -16.22 4.28
N CYS A 13 28.62 -15.74 3.39
CA CYS A 13 27.18 -15.85 3.58
C CYS A 13 26.56 -16.20 2.22
N THR A 14 26.70 -17.47 1.85
CA THR A 14 25.90 -18.11 0.80
C THR A 14 24.96 -19.11 1.46
N LEU A 15 23.77 -19.22 0.87
CA LEU A 15 22.70 -20.21 1.07
C LEU A 15 21.58 -19.83 2.04
N ASN A 16 20.58 -19.14 1.49
CA ASN A 16 19.22 -19.70 1.45
C ASN A 16 18.40 -19.03 0.35
N VAL A 17 18.57 -19.53 -0.88
CA VAL A 17 17.65 -19.27 -2.01
C VAL A 17 17.49 -20.55 -2.80
N LEU A 18 16.45 -21.33 -2.50
CA LEU A 18 15.76 -22.29 -3.38
C LEU A 18 14.37 -22.46 -2.75
N ARG A 19 13.21 -22.47 -3.41
CA ARG A 19 12.77 -22.41 -4.80
C ARG A 19 11.25 -22.21 -4.70
N TYR A 20 10.67 -21.18 -5.29
CA TYR A 20 9.25 -21.17 -5.64
C TYR A 20 9.09 -20.59 -7.06
N GLN A 21 9.03 -21.51 -8.01
CA GLN A 21 8.50 -21.38 -9.36
C GLN A 21 7.79 -22.72 -9.60
N ALA A 22 6.65 -22.85 -10.23
CA ALA A 22 5.77 -21.93 -10.93
C ALA A 22 4.52 -22.74 -11.36
N LEU A 23 3.38 -22.06 -11.48
CA LEU A 23 2.29 -22.21 -12.49
C LEU A 23 1.61 -23.60 -12.66
N ARG A 24 0.31 -23.75 -12.34
CA ARG A 24 -0.89 -23.46 -13.17
C ARG A 24 -0.85 -24.04 -14.60
N THR A 25 -1.73 -25.02 -14.88
CA THR A 25 -2.77 -25.08 -15.96
C THR A 25 -3.37 -26.51 -16.00
N ILE A 26 -4.68 -26.78 -15.87
CA ILE A 26 -5.88 -26.64 -16.73
C ILE A 26 -6.48 -28.04 -17.07
N SER A 27 -7.81 -28.09 -17.01
CA SER A 27 -8.76 -28.96 -17.75
C SER A 27 -8.96 -30.41 -17.34
N SER A 28 -10.11 -30.58 -16.67
CA SER A 28 -11.15 -31.59 -16.92
C SER A 28 -10.94 -32.59 -18.05
N HIS A 29 -10.93 -33.87 -17.69
CA HIS A 29 -11.51 -34.94 -18.50
C HIS A 29 -12.45 -35.78 -17.63
N PHE A 30 -13.69 -35.85 -18.09
CA PHE A 30 -14.81 -36.60 -17.55
C PHE A 30 -14.92 -37.92 -18.32
N SER A 31 -14.92 -39.05 -17.62
CA SER A 31 -15.68 -40.26 -18.04
C SER A 31 -15.66 -41.35 -16.96
N THR A 32 -16.84 -41.52 -16.37
CA THR A 32 -17.54 -42.77 -15.98
C THR A 32 -16.76 -44.09 -15.97
N VAL A 33 -16.78 -44.82 -14.84
CA VAL A 33 -17.18 -46.26 -14.79
C VAL A 33 -17.85 -46.56 -13.44
N SER A 34 -18.95 -47.29 -13.56
CA SER A 34 -19.82 -47.97 -12.59
C SER A 34 -19.19 -48.72 -11.41
N GLY A 35 -19.96 -48.91 -10.33
CA GLY A 35 -19.84 -50.14 -9.54
C GLY A 35 -20.19 -50.05 -8.06
N ILE A 36 -21.45 -50.36 -7.76
CA ILE A 36 -22.05 -50.60 -6.43
C ILE A 36 -21.22 -51.61 -5.60
N SER A 37 -21.01 -51.34 -4.30
CA SER A 37 -21.48 -52.24 -3.22
C SER A 37 -21.21 -51.72 -1.81
N ARG A 38 -22.32 -51.56 -1.08
CA ARG A 38 -22.57 -51.80 0.34
C ARG A 38 -21.38 -52.26 1.20
N TYR A 39 -21.15 -51.57 2.32
CA TYR A 39 -21.32 -52.13 3.67
C TYR A 39 -21.29 -51.01 4.72
N SER A 40 -22.16 -51.11 5.71
CA SER A 40 -22.43 -50.11 6.74
C SER A 40 -22.22 -50.74 8.11
N HIS A 41 -21.00 -50.81 8.65
CA HIS A 41 -20.85 -51.24 10.05
C HIS A 41 -19.64 -50.65 10.77
N LEU A 42 -19.95 -50.25 12.00
CA LEU A 42 -19.14 -50.29 13.22
C LEU A 42 -18.48 -49.00 13.72
N LEU A 43 -18.93 -48.71 14.93
CA LEU A 43 -18.51 -47.71 15.89
C LEU A 43 -17.19 -48.12 16.58
N TYR A 44 -16.52 -47.10 17.09
CA TYR A 44 -15.91 -47.02 18.43
C TYR A 44 -14.38 -47.13 18.58
N SER A 45 -13.91 -46.20 19.41
CA SER A 45 -12.66 -46.10 20.17
C SER A 45 -11.38 -45.65 19.46
N GLY A 46 -10.87 -44.52 19.95
CA GLY A 46 -9.55 -44.01 19.62
C GLY A 46 -9.34 -42.60 20.15
N ASN A 47 -9.37 -42.44 21.48
CA ASN A 47 -8.90 -41.22 22.15
C ASN A 47 -7.41 -41.01 21.83
N THR A 48 -7.06 -39.97 21.07
CA THR A 48 -5.72 -39.37 21.13
C THR A 48 -5.81 -37.86 21.04
N LEU A 49 -5.37 -37.22 22.12
CA LEU A 49 -4.81 -35.89 22.20
C LEU A 49 -5.74 -34.74 21.78
N SER A 50 -6.35 -34.14 22.82
CA SER A 50 -6.82 -32.76 22.85
C SER A 50 -5.87 -31.84 22.07
N ALA A 51 -6.19 -31.58 20.80
CA ALA A 51 -5.92 -30.28 20.21
C ALA A 51 -6.76 -29.31 21.01
N ARG A 52 -6.14 -28.58 21.94
CA ARG A 52 -6.74 -27.39 22.54
C ARG A 52 -6.92 -26.40 21.41
N ILE A 53 -8.07 -26.47 20.75
CA ILE A 53 -8.57 -25.42 19.87
C ILE A 53 -8.68 -24.21 20.80
N HIS A 54 -7.90 -23.16 20.56
CA HIS A 54 -8.11 -21.84 21.18
C HIS A 54 -9.38 -21.22 20.57
N SER A 55 -10.51 -21.89 20.75
CA SER A 55 -11.83 -21.41 20.46
C SER A 55 -12.43 -20.99 21.78
N GLU A 56 -12.00 -19.83 22.28
CA GLU A 56 -12.79 -18.95 23.13
C GLU A 56 -11.98 -17.71 23.53
N ALA A 57 -12.66 -16.56 23.49
CA ALA A 57 -12.27 -15.26 24.04
C ALA A 57 -11.23 -14.41 23.28
N PHE A 58 -11.56 -13.94 22.07
CA PHE A 58 -11.06 -12.63 21.62
C PHE A 58 -12.04 -11.83 20.73
N GLN A 59 -13.35 -12.11 20.75
CA GLN A 59 -14.28 -11.33 19.92
C GLN A 59 -14.87 -10.09 20.60
N SER A 60 -14.67 -9.90 21.91
CA SER A 60 -15.36 -8.83 22.66
C SER A 60 -14.52 -7.61 23.02
N ARG A 61 -13.19 -7.62 22.87
CA ARG A 61 -12.33 -6.54 23.41
C ARG A 61 -12.20 -5.31 22.51
N VAL A 62 -12.59 -5.38 21.24
CA VAL A 62 -12.42 -4.25 20.32
C VAL A 62 -13.76 -3.89 19.68
N LYS A 63 -14.70 -3.41 20.51
CA LYS A 63 -15.66 -2.41 20.01
C LYS A 63 -14.91 -1.09 19.98
N ASN A 64 -14.24 -0.82 18.86
CA ASN A 64 -13.66 0.49 18.61
C ASN A 64 -14.74 1.54 18.85
N LEU A 65 -14.38 2.59 19.60
CA LEU A 65 -15.18 3.79 19.84
C LEU A 65 -15.37 4.54 18.52
N ILE A 66 -16.19 4.01 17.61
CA ILE A 66 -16.53 4.69 16.36
C ILE A 66 -17.76 5.54 16.67
N SER A 67 -17.55 6.83 16.93
CA SER A 67 -18.61 7.83 16.99
C SER A 67 -18.93 8.31 15.58
N THR A 68 -20.18 8.18 15.16
CA THR A 68 -20.67 8.88 13.97
C THR A 68 -20.81 10.35 14.31
N THR A 69 -20.15 11.23 13.56
CA THR A 69 -20.30 12.69 13.67
C THR A 69 -21.41 13.18 12.75
N ASP A 70 -22.10 14.25 13.14
CA ASP A 70 -23.18 14.86 12.33
C ASP A 70 -22.64 15.68 11.13
N GLU A 71 -21.34 15.97 11.12
CA GLU A 71 -20.68 16.66 10.01
C GLU A 71 -20.59 15.76 8.76
N PRO A 72 -20.85 16.30 7.56
CA PRO A 72 -20.76 15.51 6.34
C PRO A 72 -19.31 15.10 6.04
N ASP A 73 -19.12 13.86 5.58
CA ASP A 73 -17.79 13.35 5.23
C ASP A 73 -17.18 14.13 4.05
N THR A 74 -15.86 14.27 4.07
CA THR A 74 -15.10 14.86 2.97
C THR A 74 -15.08 13.88 1.81
N LEU A 75 -15.26 14.38 0.58
CA LEU A 75 -15.23 13.54 -0.61
C LEU A 75 -13.95 13.80 -1.41
N TYR A 76 -13.34 12.73 -1.92
CA TYR A 76 -12.16 12.80 -2.78
C TYR A 76 -12.51 12.32 -4.19
N LYS A 77 -12.20 13.16 -5.18
CA LYS A 77 -12.33 12.81 -6.60
C LYS A 77 -11.34 11.69 -6.95
N LYS A 78 -10.10 11.91 -6.54
CA LYS A 78 -8.98 11.00 -6.74
C LYS A 78 -7.97 11.15 -5.60
N ILE A 79 -7.32 10.05 -5.26
CA ILE A 79 -6.15 10.01 -4.39
C ILE A 79 -5.04 9.32 -5.17
N GLU A 80 -3.92 10.01 -5.32
CA GLU A 80 -2.72 9.46 -5.97
C GLU A 80 -1.71 9.15 -4.88
N VAL A 81 -1.29 7.89 -4.81
CA VAL A 81 -0.26 7.42 -3.87
C VAL A 81 0.98 7.07 -4.68
N LEU A 82 2.07 7.81 -4.45
CA LEU A 82 3.34 7.61 -5.14
C LEU A 82 4.38 7.04 -4.16
N ALA A 83 4.77 5.79 -4.41
CA ALA A 83 5.81 5.10 -3.64
C ALA A 83 7.17 5.24 -4.34
N LYS A 84 8.20 5.63 -3.57
CA LYS A 84 9.59 5.84 -4.02
C LYS A 84 10.49 4.82 -3.32
N CYS A 85 11.32 4.09 -4.06
CA CYS A 85 12.28 3.15 -3.47
C CYS A 85 13.55 3.02 -4.30
N HIS A 86 14.66 2.61 -3.68
CA HIS A 86 15.89 2.26 -4.37
C HIS A 86 15.89 0.82 -4.94
N ASP A 87 15.11 -0.08 -4.33
CA ASP A 87 14.94 -1.46 -4.80
C ASP A 87 13.62 -1.60 -5.56
N LYS A 88 13.68 -2.15 -6.78
CA LYS A 88 12.48 -2.42 -7.59
C LYS A 88 11.66 -3.57 -7.01
N THR A 89 12.30 -4.61 -6.50
CA THR A 89 11.62 -5.84 -6.07
C THR A 89 10.71 -5.61 -4.86
N VAL A 90 11.17 -4.81 -3.91
CA VAL A 90 10.38 -4.35 -2.75
C VAL A 90 9.17 -3.53 -3.20
N LEU A 91 9.34 -2.73 -4.24
CA LEU A 91 8.28 -1.88 -4.77
C LEU A 91 7.21 -2.71 -5.51
N ASP A 92 7.62 -3.76 -6.20
CA ASP A 92 6.73 -4.72 -6.88
C ASP A 92 5.91 -5.54 -5.86
N SER A 93 6.52 -5.98 -4.75
CA SER A 93 5.81 -6.68 -3.68
C SER A 93 4.84 -5.76 -2.93
N TYR A 94 5.24 -4.51 -2.69
CA TYR A 94 4.38 -3.51 -2.06
C TYR A 94 3.21 -3.10 -2.95
N GLU A 95 3.40 -3.01 -4.27
CA GLU A 95 2.30 -2.83 -5.23
C GLU A 95 1.26 -3.94 -5.10
N TYR A 96 1.70 -5.20 -5.09
CA TYR A 96 0.79 -6.33 -4.95
C TYR A 96 -0.02 -6.23 -3.65
N PHE A 97 0.64 -5.92 -2.54
CA PHE A 97 0.00 -5.71 -1.24
C PHE A 97 -1.03 -4.58 -1.26
N ALA A 98 -0.67 -3.40 -1.75
CA ALA A 98 -1.55 -2.22 -1.76
C ALA A 98 -2.79 -2.45 -2.63
N VAL A 99 -2.61 -3.03 -3.82
CA VAL A 99 -3.72 -3.36 -4.73
C VAL A 99 -4.64 -4.42 -4.12
N LEU A 100 -4.08 -5.43 -3.45
CA LEU A 100 -4.88 -6.45 -2.77
C LEU A 100 -5.70 -5.82 -1.63
N ALA A 101 -5.08 -4.99 -0.78
CA ALA A 101 -5.76 -4.30 0.30
C ALA A 101 -6.90 -3.41 -0.20
N ALA A 102 -6.69 -2.67 -1.29
CA ALA A 102 -7.73 -1.86 -1.91
C ALA A 102 -8.91 -2.71 -2.41
N LYS A 103 -8.63 -3.88 -3.02
CA LYS A 103 -9.67 -4.80 -3.49
C LYS A 103 -10.51 -5.36 -2.34
N GLU A 104 -9.87 -5.77 -1.24
CA GLU A 104 -10.57 -6.29 -0.06
C GLU A 104 -11.48 -5.23 0.60
N LEU A 105 -11.08 -3.96 0.56
CA LEU A 105 -11.90 -2.84 1.04
C LEU A 105 -12.95 -2.37 0.03
N GLY A 106 -13.00 -2.95 -1.18
CA GLY A 106 -13.92 -2.55 -2.24
C GLY A 106 -13.58 -1.19 -2.88
N ILE A 107 -12.34 -0.72 -2.75
CA ILE A 107 -11.87 0.54 -3.34
C ILE A 107 -11.54 0.32 -4.82
N ASN A 108 -12.02 1.22 -5.68
CA ASN A 108 -11.74 1.17 -7.11
C ASN A 108 -10.36 1.77 -7.43
N VAL A 109 -9.41 0.90 -7.77
CA VAL A 109 -8.08 1.28 -8.28
C VAL A 109 -8.18 1.43 -9.79
N GLU A 110 -8.06 2.66 -10.29
CA GLU A 110 -8.20 2.91 -11.73
C GLU A 110 -6.96 2.44 -12.49
N LYS A 111 -5.78 2.88 -12.04
CA LYS A 111 -4.52 2.54 -12.71
C LYS A 111 -3.38 2.43 -11.72
N VAL A 112 -2.52 1.45 -11.98
CA VAL A 112 -1.20 1.35 -11.38
C VAL A 112 -0.19 1.55 -12.49
N HIS A 113 0.72 2.50 -12.33
CA HIS A 113 1.71 2.80 -13.35
C HIS A 113 3.10 3.02 -12.76
N GLU A 114 4.12 2.81 -13.61
CA GLU A 114 5.54 3.00 -13.31
C GLU A 114 6.02 4.33 -13.93
N PRO A 115 6.11 5.43 -13.16
CA PRO A 115 6.80 6.63 -13.64
C PRO A 115 8.26 6.34 -13.97
N LYS A 116 8.85 7.15 -14.87
CA LYS A 116 10.26 7.01 -15.25
C LYS A 116 11.17 7.13 -14.03
N ARG A 117 12.01 6.11 -13.81
CA ARG A 117 13.00 6.10 -12.73
C ARG A 117 13.99 7.27 -12.85
N LYS A 118 14.42 7.80 -11.72
CA LYS A 118 15.45 8.85 -11.64
C LYS A 118 16.81 8.21 -11.35
N ILE A 119 17.84 8.66 -12.03
CA ILE A 119 19.22 8.21 -11.81
C ILE A 119 20.07 9.45 -11.55
N GLU A 120 20.61 9.55 -10.34
CA GLU A 120 21.50 10.64 -9.95
C GLU A 120 22.93 10.10 -9.88
N ARG A 121 23.86 10.77 -10.57
CA ARG A 121 25.26 10.35 -10.67
C ARG A 121 26.16 11.42 -10.09
N PHE A 122 27.06 11.00 -9.21
CA PHE A 122 28.04 11.86 -8.55
C PHE A 122 29.44 11.32 -8.79
N THR A 123 30.43 12.21 -8.92
CA THR A 123 31.83 11.79 -9.11
C THR A 123 32.71 12.44 -8.05
N LEU A 124 33.44 11.61 -7.30
CA LEU A 124 34.33 12.04 -6.24
C LEU A 124 35.76 11.59 -6.53
N LEU A 125 36.75 12.24 -5.91
CA LEU A 125 38.13 11.77 -5.97
C LEU A 125 38.28 10.53 -5.08
N LYS A 126 39.02 9.52 -5.57
CA LYS A 126 39.34 8.32 -4.77
C LYS A 126 40.41 8.59 -3.72
N SER A 127 41.39 9.42 -4.06
CA SER A 127 42.47 9.82 -3.14
C SER A 127 42.09 11.05 -2.35
N VAL A 128 42.64 11.15 -1.14
CA VAL A 128 42.53 12.34 -0.29
C VAL A 128 43.26 13.55 -0.93
N HIS A 129 44.41 13.34 -1.59
CA HIS A 129 45.25 14.43 -2.12
C HIS A 129 45.78 14.16 -3.54
N ILE A 130 45.96 15.25 -4.32
CA ILE A 130 46.62 15.42 -5.64
C ILE A 130 46.04 14.63 -6.85
N PHE A 131 45.53 13.41 -6.68
CA PHE A 131 45.20 12.52 -7.81
C PHE A 131 43.85 12.82 -8.49
N LYS A 132 43.80 13.88 -9.34
CA LYS A 132 42.57 14.32 -10.05
C LYS A 132 41.99 13.34 -11.09
N LYS A 133 42.86 12.53 -11.72
CA LYS A 133 42.46 11.55 -12.76
C LYS A 133 41.77 10.30 -12.17
N HIS A 134 42.05 9.97 -10.91
CA HIS A 134 41.51 8.79 -10.24
C HIS A 134 40.19 9.14 -9.54
N ARG A 135 39.07 8.88 -10.22
CA ARG A 135 37.71 9.22 -9.75
C ARG A 135 36.90 7.98 -9.41
N ALA A 136 36.01 8.11 -8.43
CA ALA A 136 34.94 7.15 -8.13
C ALA A 136 33.62 7.74 -8.63
N GLN A 137 32.83 6.93 -9.32
CA GLN A 137 31.49 7.30 -9.75
C GLN A 137 30.49 6.60 -8.83
N TYR A 138 29.57 7.36 -8.28
CA TYR A 138 28.47 6.89 -7.45
C TYR A 138 27.16 7.13 -8.19
N GLU A 139 26.20 6.24 -7.98
CA GLU A 139 24.88 6.33 -8.60
C GLU A 139 23.80 6.03 -7.56
N MET A 140 22.80 6.89 -7.47
CA MET A 140 21.56 6.67 -6.72
C MET A 140 20.42 6.46 -7.71
N ARG A 141 19.74 5.31 -7.61
CA ARG A 141 18.61 4.93 -8.48
C ARG A 141 17.32 5.02 -7.69
N THR A 142 16.35 5.79 -8.15
CA THR A 142 15.04 5.88 -7.51
C THR A 142 13.97 5.38 -8.47
N HIS A 143 13.30 4.30 -8.07
CA HIS A 143 12.16 3.70 -8.73
C HIS A 143 10.86 4.27 -8.15
N TYR A 144 9.81 4.29 -8.97
CA TYR A 144 8.52 4.87 -8.63
C TYR A 144 7.39 3.91 -9.00
N ARG A 145 6.39 3.82 -8.13
CA ARG A 145 5.07 3.24 -8.42
C ARG A 145 4.01 4.24 -8.03
N CYS A 146 3.01 4.43 -8.89
CA CYS A 146 1.90 5.31 -8.63
C CYS A 146 0.59 4.54 -8.69
N PHE A 147 -0.21 4.64 -7.63
CA PHE A 147 -1.54 4.06 -7.50
C PHE A 147 -2.56 5.19 -7.58
N GLU A 148 -3.50 5.11 -8.51
CA GLU A 148 -4.62 6.06 -8.61
C GLU A 148 -5.90 5.41 -8.11
N LEU A 149 -6.46 5.99 -7.05
CA LEU A 149 -7.74 5.58 -6.45
C LEU A 149 -8.79 6.62 -6.78
N LYS A 150 -9.97 6.19 -7.21
CA LYS A 150 -11.09 7.08 -7.55
C LYS A 150 -12.27 6.92 -6.60
N HIS A 151 -13.02 8.00 -6.45
CA HIS A 151 -14.30 8.02 -5.74
C HIS A 151 -14.21 7.50 -4.30
N LEU A 152 -13.47 8.21 -3.46
CA LEU A 152 -13.27 7.84 -2.05
C LEU A 152 -13.93 8.83 -1.10
N THR A 153 -14.37 8.34 0.04
CA THR A 153 -14.80 9.17 1.19
C THR A 153 -13.61 9.44 2.12
N GLY A 154 -13.74 10.42 3.00
CA GLY A 154 -12.71 10.82 3.96
C GLY A 154 -12.36 9.68 4.90
N SER A 155 -13.39 9.16 5.57
CA SER A 155 -13.31 7.99 6.45
C SER A 155 -12.63 6.78 5.79
N THR A 156 -13.05 6.41 4.57
CA THR A 156 -12.49 5.26 3.84
C THR A 156 -11.04 5.49 3.45
N ALA A 157 -10.72 6.70 2.98
CA ALA A 157 -9.36 7.08 2.62
C ALA A 157 -8.44 7.00 3.83
N ASP A 158 -8.87 7.49 4.99
CA ASP A 158 -8.03 7.51 6.19
C ASP A 158 -7.74 6.10 6.71
N VAL A 159 -8.74 5.21 6.74
CA VAL A 159 -8.54 3.79 7.09
C VAL A 159 -7.56 3.11 6.13
N TYR A 160 -7.73 3.31 4.82
CA TYR A 160 -6.83 2.72 3.83
C TYR A 160 -5.41 3.28 3.96
N LEU A 161 -5.27 4.60 4.10
CA LEU A 161 -3.98 5.28 4.24
C LEU A 161 -3.26 4.85 5.52
N GLU A 162 -3.98 4.71 6.64
CA GLU A 162 -3.44 4.20 7.90
C GLU A 162 -2.90 2.78 7.74
N TYR A 163 -3.65 1.91 7.06
CA TYR A 163 -3.25 0.52 6.85
C TYR A 163 -1.98 0.41 5.99
N ILE A 164 -1.91 1.14 4.87
CA ILE A 164 -0.74 1.09 3.99
C ILE A 164 0.49 1.73 4.64
N GLN A 165 0.33 2.84 5.37
CA GLN A 165 1.45 3.54 6.01
C GLN A 165 2.07 2.69 7.13
N ARG A 166 1.24 1.96 7.90
CA ARG A 166 1.73 1.07 8.95
C ARG A 166 2.51 -0.13 8.41
N ASN A 167 2.17 -0.60 7.21
CA ASN A 167 2.82 -1.74 6.56
C ASN A 167 3.86 -1.31 5.52
N LEU A 168 4.35 -0.06 5.60
CA LEU A 168 5.34 0.45 4.68
C LEU A 168 6.70 -0.21 4.94
N PRO A 169 7.30 -0.92 3.95
CA PRO A 169 8.61 -1.51 4.12
C PRO A 169 9.72 -0.45 4.24
N GLU A 170 10.80 -0.83 4.89
CA GLU A 170 11.98 0.01 5.06
C GLU A 170 12.58 0.44 3.71
N GLY A 171 13.08 1.67 3.65
CA GLY A 171 13.66 2.21 2.41
C GLY A 171 12.63 2.55 1.32
N VAL A 172 11.32 2.52 1.63
CA VAL A 172 10.26 3.06 0.78
C VAL A 172 9.72 4.36 1.39
N ALA A 173 9.53 5.37 0.56
CA ALA A 173 8.87 6.62 0.94
C ALA A 173 7.53 6.76 0.20
N LEU A 174 6.52 7.25 0.88
CA LEU A 174 5.19 7.53 0.31
C LEU A 174 4.96 9.03 0.15
N GLU A 175 4.38 9.41 -0.98
CA GLU A 175 3.83 10.74 -1.25
C GLU A 175 2.36 10.58 -1.61
N ILE A 176 1.49 11.37 -0.97
CA ILE A 176 0.04 11.23 -1.10
C ILE A 176 -0.54 12.56 -1.57
N THR A 177 -1.17 12.55 -2.74
CA THR A 177 -1.85 13.71 -3.31
C THR A 177 -3.35 13.48 -3.27
N LYS A 178 -4.08 14.22 -2.43
CA LYS A 178 -5.53 14.13 -2.28
C LYS A 178 -6.20 15.24 -3.11
N THR A 179 -7.16 14.90 -3.96
CA THR A 179 -8.00 15.88 -4.68
C THR A 179 -9.40 15.90 -4.08
N THR A 180 -9.72 16.92 -3.27
CA THR A 180 -11.03 17.08 -2.62
C THR A 180 -12.12 17.49 -3.61
N LEU A 181 -13.35 17.11 -3.31
CA LEU A 181 -14.57 17.56 -3.98
C LEU A 181 -15.28 18.54 -3.06
N GLU A 182 -15.27 19.82 -3.45
CA GLU A 182 -15.92 20.89 -2.71
C GLU A 182 -17.11 21.43 -3.50
N LYS A 183 -18.11 21.92 -2.76
CA LYS A 183 -19.26 22.63 -3.36
C LYS A 183 -18.83 24.05 -3.71
N LEU A 184 -19.52 24.65 -4.68
CA LEU A 184 -19.36 26.08 -4.96
C LEU A 184 -19.62 26.89 -3.68
N PRO A 185 -18.72 27.84 -3.34
CA PRO A 185 -18.86 28.67 -2.16
C PRO A 185 -20.07 29.61 -2.30
N ASP A 186 -20.67 29.97 -1.17
CA ASP A 186 -21.98 30.62 -1.12
C ASP A 186 -22.00 31.98 -1.83
N HIS A 187 -20.93 32.77 -1.66
CA HIS A 187 -20.79 34.09 -2.27
C HIS A 187 -20.61 34.09 -3.80
N VAL A 188 -20.29 32.93 -4.39
CA VAL A 188 -20.24 32.78 -5.86
C VAL A 188 -21.62 32.39 -6.40
N ARG A 189 -22.48 31.77 -5.58
CA ARG A 189 -23.83 31.39 -5.99
C ARG A 189 -24.75 32.59 -6.12
N TYR A 190 -24.66 33.50 -5.15
CA TYR A 190 -25.45 34.72 -5.11
C TYR A 190 -24.50 35.92 -5.12
N PRO A 191 -24.42 36.63 -6.25
CA PRO A 191 -23.62 37.83 -6.30
C PRO A 191 -24.20 38.92 -5.42
N VAL A 192 -23.32 39.67 -4.75
CA VAL A 192 -23.69 40.72 -3.79
C VAL A 192 -24.34 41.94 -4.47
N TRP A 193 -24.16 42.12 -5.78
CA TRP A 193 -24.68 43.29 -6.50
C TRP A 193 -26.18 43.23 -6.83
N ASP A 194 -26.84 42.09 -6.64
CA ASP A 194 -28.29 41.95 -6.87
C ASP A 194 -29.13 42.29 -5.62
N THR A 195 -28.50 42.39 -4.44
CA THR A 195 -29.19 42.88 -3.22
C THR A 195 -29.29 44.40 -3.27
N LEU A 196 -30.39 44.91 -3.81
CA LEU A 196 -30.77 46.31 -3.66
C LEU A 196 -30.88 46.62 -2.16
N PRO A 197 -30.36 47.77 -1.67
CA PRO A 197 -30.57 48.17 -0.30
C PRO A 197 -32.09 48.26 -0.04
N GLU A 198 -32.57 47.63 1.02
CA GLU A 198 -33.94 47.84 1.48
C GLU A 198 -34.08 49.31 1.85
N ASP A 199 -34.89 50.06 1.09
CA ASP A 199 -35.27 51.43 1.43
C ASP A 199 -36.05 51.40 2.75
N GLU A 200 -35.40 51.71 3.88
CA GLU A 200 -36.02 51.88 5.21
C GLU A 200 -36.93 53.13 5.29
N ASN A 201 -37.77 53.37 4.28
CA ASN A 201 -38.68 54.52 4.24
C ASN A 201 -40.10 54.10 3.88
N THR A 202 -40.76 53.32 4.76
CA THR A 202 -42.23 53.30 4.88
C THR A 202 -42.63 52.67 6.23
N LYS A 203 -42.56 53.45 7.32
CA LYS A 203 -43.34 53.28 8.57
C LYS A 203 -43.08 54.44 9.55
N SER A 204 -43.41 55.67 9.13
CA SER A 204 -43.72 56.76 10.07
C SER A 204 -44.40 57.90 9.33
N SER A 205 -45.73 57.83 9.20
CA SER A 205 -46.69 58.96 9.17
C SER A 205 -48.10 58.41 8.98
#